data_AF-A0A836UP98-F1
#
_entry.id   AF-A0A836UP98-F1
#
_cell.length_a   1.000
_cell.length_b   1.000
_cell.length_c   1.000
_cell.angle_alpha   90.00
_cell.angle_beta   90.00
_cell.angle_gamma   90.00
#
_symmetry.space_group_name_H-M   'P 1'
#
loop_
_entity.id
_entity.type
_entity.pdbx_description
1 polymer ?
#
loop_
_entity_poly.entity_id
_entity_poly.type
_entity_poly.pdbx_seq_one_letter_code
_entity_poly.pdbx_strand_id
1 'polypeptide(L)'
;MGLWDLALLGVVTLQVASIAYLPRPRWKALALSLPFPFTTIALSQSNPINTTHILALPVLLIYYHSIRLIHKRLPIVPSIALGLLLYIGTSKLLLYAIPITPISFWFAIGGIGGIAILLFLLQPPRREPDHRTPLPIYLKLPTVIAVVALLLVLKESLQGFATFFPLVGVAGLYEARKALWGVCRQAPVFVGGMCAMLATVFLVQELLGLASALFIGWMVYLAVLWPVTSRLWTVEDSFNAQAVAVRR
;
A
#
# COMPACT_ATOMS: atom_id res chain seq x y z
N MET A 1 -21.68 -11.46 -5.29
CA MET A 1 -20.79 -10.28 -5.37
C MET A 1 -21.66 -9.05 -5.42
N GLY A 2 -21.50 -8.14 -4.45
CA GLY A 2 -22.22 -6.86 -4.47
C GLY A 2 -21.62 -5.87 -5.48
N LEU A 3 -22.30 -4.75 -5.72
CA LEU A 3 -21.80 -3.66 -6.59
C LEU A 3 -20.39 -3.20 -6.17
N TRP A 4 -20.15 -3.09 -4.86
CA TRP A 4 -18.84 -2.70 -4.32
C TRP A 4 -17.74 -3.74 -4.50
N ASP A 5 -18.07 -5.03 -4.54
CA ASP A 5 -17.08 -6.07 -4.87
C ASP A 5 -16.65 -5.99 -6.32
N LEU A 6 -17.59 -5.69 -7.23
CA LEU A 6 -17.30 -5.47 -8.65
C LEU A 6 -16.47 -4.20 -8.86
N ALA A 7 -16.81 -3.10 -8.16
CA ALA A 7 -16.03 -1.87 -8.20
C ALA A 7 -14.60 -2.10 -7.70
N LEU A 8 -14.44 -2.80 -6.57
CA LEU A 8 -13.14 -3.14 -6.00
C LEU A 8 -12.34 -4.07 -6.92
N LEU A 9 -12.99 -5.07 -7.50
CA LEU A 9 -12.37 -5.96 -8.50
C LEU A 9 -11.84 -5.17 -9.69
N GLY A 10 -12.65 -4.25 -10.25
CA GLY A 10 -12.25 -3.40 -11.37
C GLY A 10 -11.07 -2.49 -11.02
N VAL A 11 -11.17 -1.77 -9.90
CA VAL A 11 -10.11 -0.86 -9.40
C VAL A 11 -8.79 -1.60 -9.18
N VAL A 12 -8.82 -2.71 -8.45
CA VAL A 12 -7.61 -3.50 -8.17
C VAL A 12 -7.03 -4.08 -9.45
N THR A 13 -7.88 -4.59 -10.35
CA THR A 13 -7.44 -5.15 -11.63
C THR A 13 -6.73 -4.10 -12.49
N LEU A 14 -7.31 -2.90 -12.62
CA LEU A 14 -6.71 -1.79 -13.37
C LEU A 14 -5.39 -1.32 -12.74
N GLN A 15 -5.33 -1.22 -11.42
CA GLN A 15 -4.12 -0.81 -10.70
C GLN A 15 -3.00 -1.85 -10.86
N VAL A 16 -3.31 -3.15 -10.72
CA VAL A 16 -2.34 -4.24 -10.94
C VAL A 16 -1.89 -4.32 -12.39
N ALA A 17 -2.81 -4.16 -13.35
CA ALA A 17 -2.47 -4.11 -14.77
C ALA A 17 -1.50 -2.95 -15.06
N SER A 18 -1.75 -1.78 -14.49
CA SER A 18 -0.85 -0.63 -14.60
C SER A 18 0.55 -0.97 -14.07
N ILE A 19 0.64 -1.56 -12.87
CA ILE A 19 1.92 -2.00 -12.28
C ILE A 19 2.66 -3.03 -13.16
N ALA A 20 1.92 -3.96 -13.78
CA ALA A 20 2.47 -5.02 -14.61
C ALA A 20 3.18 -4.51 -15.87
N TYR A 21 2.64 -3.43 -16.48
CA TYR A 21 3.12 -2.89 -17.75
C TYR A 21 4.04 -1.68 -17.61
N LEU A 22 4.12 -1.06 -16.42
CA LEU A 22 5.11 -0.04 -16.13
C LEU A 22 6.53 -0.66 -16.07
N PRO A 23 7.51 -0.17 -16.85
CA PRO A 23 8.85 -0.76 -16.87
C PRO A 23 9.71 -0.35 -15.67
N ARG A 24 9.64 0.92 -15.23
CA ARG A 24 10.56 1.45 -14.22
C ARG A 24 10.09 1.15 -12.79
N PRO A 25 10.98 0.71 -11.89
CA PRO A 25 10.69 0.46 -10.47
C PRO A 25 9.92 1.59 -9.76
N ARG A 26 10.36 2.83 -9.95
CA ARG A 26 9.75 4.01 -9.30
C ARG A 26 8.28 4.23 -9.65
N TRP A 27 7.89 3.96 -10.90
CA TRP A 27 6.50 4.09 -11.33
C TRP A 27 5.62 2.97 -10.77
N LYS A 28 6.16 1.74 -10.65
CA LYS A 28 5.46 0.64 -9.97
C LYS A 28 5.22 0.96 -8.51
N ALA A 29 6.22 1.50 -7.83
CA ALA A 29 6.13 1.90 -6.44
C ALA A 29 5.09 3.02 -6.24
N LEU A 30 5.08 4.02 -7.12
CA LEU A 30 4.05 5.07 -7.11
C LEU A 30 2.64 4.50 -7.34
N ALA A 31 2.46 3.66 -8.36
CA ALA A 31 1.17 3.04 -8.65
C ALA A 31 0.68 2.19 -7.47
N LEU A 32 1.57 1.48 -6.76
CA LEU A 32 1.25 0.75 -5.52
C LEU A 32 0.87 1.66 -4.35
N SER A 33 1.36 2.90 -4.32
CA SER A 33 1.03 3.85 -3.26
C SER A 33 -0.33 4.53 -3.43
N LEU A 34 -1.02 4.40 -4.58
CA LEU A 34 -2.32 5.04 -4.74
C LEU A 34 -3.41 4.30 -3.92
N PRO A 35 -4.12 4.98 -2.98
CA PRO A 35 -5.05 4.34 -2.05
C PRO A 35 -6.44 4.04 -2.63
N PHE A 36 -6.55 3.67 -3.92
CA PHE A 36 -7.84 3.36 -4.53
C PHE A 36 -8.58 2.17 -3.87
N PRO A 37 -7.92 1.04 -3.51
CA PRO A 37 -8.59 -0.06 -2.84
C PRO A 37 -9.10 0.36 -1.46
N PHE A 38 -8.30 1.16 -0.73
CA PHE A 38 -8.68 1.73 0.56
C PHE A 38 -9.98 2.53 0.44
N THR A 39 -10.05 3.49 -0.50
CA THR A 39 -11.25 4.32 -0.69
C THR A 39 -12.48 3.48 -1.04
N THR A 40 -12.31 2.49 -1.92
CA THR A 40 -13.42 1.62 -2.34
C THR A 40 -13.94 0.77 -1.19
N ILE A 41 -13.05 0.20 -0.37
CA ILE A 41 -13.44 -0.61 0.79
C ILE A 41 -14.06 0.27 1.88
N ALA A 42 -13.48 1.44 2.17
CA ALA A 42 -14.02 2.37 3.16
C ALA A 42 -15.46 2.79 2.81
N LEU A 43 -15.71 3.16 1.55
CA LEU A 43 -17.05 3.48 1.07
C LEU A 43 -17.99 2.27 1.10
N SER A 44 -17.50 1.09 0.72
CA SER A 44 -18.27 -0.15 0.75
C SER A 44 -18.70 -0.56 2.16
N GLN A 45 -17.84 -0.34 3.16
CA GLN A 45 -18.11 -0.68 4.55
C GLN A 45 -18.99 0.35 5.24
N SER A 46 -18.99 1.61 4.77
CA SER A 46 -19.72 2.74 5.35
C SER A 46 -19.46 2.99 6.84
N ASN A 47 -18.40 2.39 7.39
CA ASN A 47 -18.00 2.55 8.77
C ASN A 47 -17.15 3.82 8.92
N PRO A 48 -17.30 4.57 10.02
CA PRO A 48 -16.42 5.69 10.32
C PRO A 48 -14.96 5.24 10.43
N ILE A 49 -14.05 6.08 9.92
CA ILE A 49 -12.62 5.90 10.12
C ILE A 49 -12.33 6.00 11.62
N ASN A 50 -11.51 5.07 12.11
CA ASN A 50 -11.19 4.90 13.53
C ASN A 50 -9.81 4.24 13.70
N THR A 51 -9.45 3.90 14.95
CA THR A 51 -8.16 3.31 15.32
C THR A 51 -7.77 2.07 14.49
N THR A 52 -8.72 1.23 14.08
CA THR A 52 -8.39 0.01 13.31
C THR A 52 -7.81 0.32 11.93
N HIS A 53 -8.20 1.43 11.31
CA HIS A 53 -7.71 1.85 10.00
C HIS A 53 -6.26 2.30 10.06
N ILE A 54 -5.90 3.07 11.09
CA ILE A 54 -4.52 3.53 11.30
C ILE A 54 -3.62 2.36 11.71
N LEU A 55 -4.08 1.44 12.56
CA LEU A 55 -3.33 0.24 12.95
C LEU A 55 -3.04 -0.72 11.80
N ALA A 56 -3.80 -0.67 10.71
CA ALA A 56 -3.53 -1.51 9.53
C ALA A 56 -2.27 -1.06 8.76
N LEU A 57 -1.86 0.21 8.88
CA LEU A 57 -0.68 0.75 8.20
C LEU A 57 0.65 0.12 8.65
N PRO A 58 0.98 -0.01 9.96
CA PRO A 58 2.19 -0.72 10.38
C PRO A 58 2.15 -2.20 10.00
N VAL A 59 0.97 -2.83 10.02
CA VAL A 59 0.82 -4.22 9.57
C VAL A 59 1.13 -4.35 8.08
N LEU A 60 0.70 -3.38 7.26
CA LEU A 60 1.03 -3.31 5.85
C LEU A 60 2.54 -3.05 5.61
N LEU A 61 3.20 -2.23 6.44
CA LEU A 61 4.66 -2.08 6.39
C LEU A 61 5.38 -3.40 6.70
N ILE A 62 4.94 -4.10 7.75
CA ILE A 62 5.46 -5.42 8.10
C ILE A 62 5.24 -6.41 6.95
N TYR A 63 4.08 -6.39 6.30
CA TYR A 63 3.78 -7.19 5.12
C TYR A 63 4.79 -6.95 3.98
N TYR A 64 5.03 -5.68 3.59
CA TYR A 64 5.99 -5.38 2.51
C TYR A 64 7.42 -5.78 2.87
N HIS A 65 7.88 -5.43 4.07
CA HIS A 65 9.24 -5.71 4.50
C HIS A 65 9.50 -7.20 4.75
N SER A 66 8.52 -7.93 5.30
CA SER A 66 8.62 -9.39 5.49
C SER A 66 8.78 -10.10 4.15
N ILE A 67 7.97 -9.77 3.14
CA ILE A 67 8.08 -10.35 1.80
C ILE A 67 9.47 -10.08 1.20
N ARG A 68 9.97 -8.85 1.30
CA ARG A 68 11.32 -8.50 0.83
C ARG A 68 12.40 -9.34 1.51
N LEU A 69 12.29 -9.60 2.81
CA LEU A 69 13.27 -10.36 3.57
C LEU A 69 13.18 -11.87 3.29
N ILE A 70 11.98 -12.42 3.29
CA ILE A 70 11.71 -13.84 3.02
C ILE A 70 12.09 -14.20 1.58
N HIS A 71 11.82 -13.31 0.63
CA HIS A 71 12.13 -13.54 -0.79
C HIS A 71 13.64 -13.66 -1.09
N LYS A 72 14.51 -13.29 -0.14
CA LYS A 72 15.95 -13.57 -0.27
C LYS A 72 16.27 -15.07 -0.23
N ARG A 73 15.39 -15.89 0.35
CA ARG A 73 15.59 -17.33 0.54
C ARG A 73 14.51 -18.18 -0.13
N LEU A 74 13.31 -17.64 -0.32
CA LEU A 74 12.17 -18.34 -0.91
C LEU A 74 11.72 -17.67 -2.22
N PRO A 75 11.09 -18.41 -3.15
CA PRO A 75 10.42 -17.82 -4.31
C PRO A 75 9.35 -16.79 -3.90
N ILE A 76 8.97 -15.92 -4.83
CA ILE A 76 8.10 -14.77 -4.51
C ILE A 76 6.69 -15.19 -4.06
N VAL A 77 6.12 -16.25 -4.66
CA VAL A 77 4.76 -16.73 -4.35
C VAL A 77 4.64 -17.21 -2.89
N PRO A 78 5.47 -18.15 -2.38
CA PRO A 78 5.41 -18.54 -0.98
C PRO A 78 5.78 -17.38 -0.03
N SER A 79 6.66 -16.47 -0.45
CA SER A 79 6.97 -15.25 0.34
C SER A 79 5.72 -14.38 0.53
N ILE A 80 4.94 -14.16 -0.53
CA ILE A 80 3.68 -13.41 -0.48
C ILE A 80 2.65 -14.13 0.39
N ALA A 81 2.52 -15.46 0.26
CA ALA A 81 1.60 -16.25 1.07
C ALA A 81 1.94 -16.15 2.57
N LEU A 82 3.21 -16.28 2.95
CA LEU A 82 3.66 -16.10 4.33
C LEU A 82 3.45 -14.67 4.84
N GLY A 83 3.71 -13.67 4.01
CA GLY A 83 3.41 -12.27 4.33
C GLY A 83 1.92 -12.05 4.57
N LEU A 84 1.05 -12.66 3.76
CA LEU A 84 -0.40 -12.56 3.91
C LEU A 84 -0.89 -13.21 5.22
N LEU A 85 -0.35 -14.39 5.56
CA LEU A 85 -0.64 -15.03 6.85
C LEU A 85 -0.20 -14.15 8.02
N LEU A 86 0.97 -13.54 7.92
CA LEU A 86 1.47 -12.59 8.91
C LEU A 86 0.55 -11.36 9.03
N TYR A 87 0.09 -10.79 7.91
CA TYR A 87 -0.87 -9.67 7.90
C TYR A 87 -2.16 -10.05 8.63
N ILE A 88 -2.76 -11.20 8.29
CA ILE A 88 -4.02 -11.66 8.88
C ILE A 88 -3.84 -11.92 10.38
N GLY A 89 -2.78 -12.63 10.77
CA GLY A 89 -2.50 -12.97 12.17
C GLY A 89 -2.26 -11.74 13.03
N THR A 90 -1.43 -10.80 12.57
CA THR A 90 -1.14 -9.55 13.30
C THR A 90 -2.35 -8.63 13.37
N SER A 91 -3.16 -8.55 12.31
CA SER A 91 -4.41 -7.78 12.31
C SER A 91 -5.38 -8.30 13.38
N LYS A 92 -5.58 -9.62 13.45
CA LYS A 92 -6.45 -10.24 14.48
C LYS A 92 -5.92 -10.02 15.90
N LEU A 93 -4.61 -10.12 16.09
CA LEU A 93 -3.98 -9.86 17.39
C LEU A 93 -4.19 -8.40 17.84
N LEU A 94 -3.99 -7.43 16.94
CA LEU A 94 -4.17 -6.01 17.24
C LEU A 94 -5.62 -5.63 17.52
N LEU A 95 -6.58 -6.24 16.80
CA LEU A 95 -8.01 -6.07 17.08
C LEU A 95 -8.38 -6.48 18.50
N TYR A 96 -7.74 -7.53 19.03
CA TYR A 96 -7.95 -7.99 20.39
C TYR A 96 -7.21 -7.11 21.43
N ALA A 97 -6.01 -6.64 21.09
CA ALA A 97 -5.11 -6.01 22.06
C ALA A 97 -5.37 -4.51 22.28
N ILE A 98 -5.86 -3.78 21.27
CA ILE A 98 -5.90 -2.31 21.31
C ILE A 98 -7.35 -1.81 21.40
N PRO A 99 -7.70 -1.00 22.42
CA PRO A 99 -9.02 -0.43 22.54
C PRO A 99 -9.28 0.59 21.41
N ILE A 100 -10.47 0.54 20.84
CA ILE A 100 -10.89 1.43 19.75
C ILE A 100 -11.51 2.69 20.36
N THR A 101 -10.69 3.71 20.58
CA THR A 101 -11.11 5.01 21.14
C THR A 101 -10.52 6.16 20.34
N PRO A 102 -11.11 7.37 20.38
CA PRO A 102 -10.54 8.54 19.72
C PRO A 102 -9.10 8.86 20.17
N ILE A 103 -8.79 8.59 21.45
CA ILE A 103 -7.45 8.81 22.01
C ILE A 103 -6.46 7.81 21.41
N SER A 104 -6.82 6.53 21.30
CA SER A 104 -5.93 5.53 20.69
C SER A 104 -5.66 5.81 19.23
N PHE A 105 -6.61 6.42 18.51
CA PHE A 105 -6.41 6.89 17.15
C PHE A 105 -5.27 7.91 17.04
N TRP A 106 -5.26 8.95 17.87
CA TRP A 106 -4.23 9.99 17.83
C TRP A 106 -2.84 9.49 18.25
N PHE A 107 -2.76 8.62 19.26
CA PHE A 107 -1.50 7.95 19.61
C PHE A 107 -0.98 7.09 18.46
N ALA A 108 -1.86 6.35 17.78
CA ALA A 108 -1.50 5.55 16.63
C ALA A 108 -1.00 6.43 15.46
N ILE A 109 -1.66 7.56 15.16
CA ILE A 109 -1.20 8.53 14.16
C ILE A 109 0.21 9.03 14.48
N GLY A 110 0.46 9.46 15.72
CA GLY A 110 1.76 9.95 16.15
C GLY A 110 2.86 8.88 16.04
N GLY A 111 2.60 7.69 16.58
CA GLY A 111 3.56 6.58 16.57
C GLY A 111 3.87 6.07 15.16
N ILE A 112 2.84 5.82 14.35
CA ILE A 112 3.00 5.29 12.99
C ILE A 112 3.56 6.35 12.05
N GLY A 113 3.14 7.61 12.19
CA GLY A 113 3.75 8.74 11.48
C GLY A 113 5.24 8.88 11.80
N GLY A 114 5.61 8.78 13.08
CA GLY A 114 7.02 8.78 13.50
C GLY A 114 7.83 7.62 12.89
N ILE A 115 7.28 6.41 12.87
CA ILE A 115 7.89 5.24 12.22
C ILE A 115 8.06 5.48 10.71
N ALA A 116 7.05 6.05 10.05
CA ALA A 116 7.11 6.35 8.62
C ALA A 116 8.22 7.36 8.30
N ILE A 117 8.36 8.42 9.10
CA ILE A 117 9.44 9.40 8.95
C ILE A 117 10.80 8.73 9.17
N LEU A 118 10.94 7.95 10.26
CA LEU A 118 12.19 7.25 10.56
C LEU A 118 12.60 6.31 9.42
N LEU A 119 11.67 5.49 8.92
CA LEU A 119 11.94 4.59 7.81
C LEU A 119 12.23 5.32 6.49
N PHE A 120 11.57 6.45 6.23
CA PHE A 120 11.86 7.30 5.07
C PHE A 120 13.30 7.82 5.10
N LEU A 121 13.76 8.29 6.28
CA LEU A 121 15.10 8.83 6.46
C LEU A 121 16.19 7.74 6.39
N LEU A 122 15.90 6.53 6.86
CA LEU A 122 16.86 5.44 6.95
C LEU A 122 17.02 4.59 5.67
N GLN A 123 16.17 4.77 4.65
CA GLN A 123 16.18 3.92 3.46
C GLN A 123 16.91 4.57 2.25
N PRO A 124 18.17 4.18 1.98
CA PRO A 124 18.94 4.75 0.88
C PRO A 124 18.39 4.34 -0.51
N PRO A 125 18.71 5.14 -1.56
CA PRO A 125 18.45 4.74 -2.93
C PRO A 125 19.23 3.48 -3.31
N ARG A 126 18.64 2.64 -4.16
CA ARG A 126 19.29 1.46 -4.72
C ARG A 126 18.88 1.31 -6.17
N ARG A 127 19.84 0.97 -7.03
CA ARG A 127 19.56 0.60 -8.42
C ARG A 127 18.85 -0.74 -8.48
N GLU A 128 17.73 -0.76 -9.18
CA GLU A 128 16.95 -1.96 -9.48
C GLU A 128 16.72 -2.05 -10.99
N PRO A 129 16.67 -3.27 -11.55
CA PRO A 129 16.49 -3.45 -12.99
C PRO A 129 15.08 -3.07 -13.44
N ASP A 130 15.00 -2.46 -14.62
CA ASP A 130 13.73 -2.28 -15.31
C ASP A 130 13.13 -3.64 -15.70
N HIS A 131 11.82 -3.78 -15.52
CA HIS A 131 11.13 -5.01 -15.86
C HIS A 131 9.63 -4.76 -16.10
N ARG A 132 9.15 -5.14 -17.27
CA ARG A 132 7.73 -5.30 -17.58
C ARG A 132 7.41 -6.78 -17.80
N THR A 133 6.16 -7.16 -17.59
CA THR A 133 5.71 -8.50 -17.93
C THR A 133 5.76 -8.74 -19.45
N PRO A 134 6.17 -9.93 -19.91
CA PRO A 134 6.05 -10.31 -21.31
C PRO A 134 4.66 -10.88 -21.65
N LEU A 135 3.83 -11.17 -20.64
CA LEU A 135 2.53 -11.80 -20.85
C LEU A 135 1.54 -10.84 -21.54
N PRO A 136 0.83 -11.29 -22.57
CA PRO A 136 -0.25 -10.53 -23.19
C PRO A 136 -1.37 -10.21 -22.19
N ILE A 137 -2.01 -9.05 -22.39
CA ILE A 137 -3.00 -8.51 -21.45
C ILE A 137 -4.22 -9.42 -21.28
N TYR A 138 -4.62 -10.12 -22.34
CA TYR A 138 -5.77 -11.03 -22.33
C TYR A 138 -5.53 -12.31 -21.52
N LEU A 139 -4.28 -12.73 -21.29
CA LEU A 139 -3.97 -13.82 -20.35
C LEU A 139 -3.80 -13.29 -18.93
N LYS A 140 -3.24 -12.09 -18.82
CA LYS A 140 -2.89 -11.50 -17.53
C LYS A 140 -4.10 -11.04 -16.72
N LEU A 141 -5.02 -10.34 -17.37
CA LEU A 141 -6.21 -9.82 -16.69
C LEU A 141 -7.05 -10.93 -16.05
N PRO A 142 -7.35 -12.07 -16.73
CA PRO A 142 -8.03 -13.19 -16.07
C PRO A 142 -7.31 -13.73 -14.84
N THR A 143 -5.98 -13.86 -14.87
CA THR A 143 -5.21 -14.31 -13.71
C THR A 143 -5.31 -13.32 -12.55
N VAL A 144 -5.19 -12.02 -12.83
CA VAL A 144 -5.33 -10.97 -11.80
C VAL A 144 -6.75 -10.99 -11.22
N ILE A 145 -7.78 -11.08 -12.06
CA ILE A 145 -9.18 -11.18 -11.65
C ILE A 145 -9.39 -12.39 -10.73
N ALA A 146 -8.86 -13.56 -11.10
CA ALA A 146 -8.99 -14.77 -10.30
C ALA A 146 -8.33 -14.63 -8.91
N VAL A 147 -7.11 -14.07 -8.86
CA VAL A 147 -6.40 -13.82 -7.60
C VAL A 147 -7.16 -12.82 -6.74
N VAL A 148 -7.63 -11.71 -7.31
CA VAL A 148 -8.37 -10.69 -6.57
C VAL A 148 -9.69 -11.25 -6.06
N ALA A 149 -10.45 -11.98 -6.88
CA ALA A 149 -11.69 -12.62 -6.47
C ALA A 149 -11.48 -13.56 -5.28
N LEU A 150 -10.41 -14.36 -5.28
CA LEU A 150 -10.04 -15.22 -4.15
C LEU A 150 -9.75 -14.38 -2.89
N LEU A 151 -9.00 -13.30 -3.02
CA LEU A 151 -8.65 -12.43 -1.91
C LEU A 151 -9.87 -11.66 -1.34
N LEU A 152 -10.86 -11.35 -2.17
CA LEU A 152 -12.10 -10.72 -1.72
C LEU A 152 -12.89 -11.59 -0.75
N VAL A 153 -12.82 -12.92 -0.88
CA VAL A 153 -13.47 -13.85 0.07
C VAL A 153 -12.81 -13.79 1.47
N LEU A 154 -11.52 -13.46 1.55
CA LEU A 154 -10.78 -13.46 2.81
C LEU A 154 -10.95 -12.17 3.63
N LYS A 155 -11.42 -11.08 3.02
CA LYS A 155 -11.42 -9.73 3.62
C LYS A 155 -12.44 -9.56 4.76
N GLU A 156 -13.53 -10.33 4.76
CA GLU A 156 -14.72 -10.07 5.58
C GLU A 156 -14.45 -10.14 7.09
N SER A 157 -13.40 -10.87 7.51
CA SER A 157 -13.08 -11.06 8.93
C SER A 157 -12.21 -9.95 9.56
N LEU A 158 -11.83 -8.90 8.82
CA LEU A 158 -10.75 -7.98 9.22
C LEU A 158 -11.18 -6.56 9.65
N GLN A 159 -12.48 -6.25 9.71
CA GLN A 159 -12.99 -4.91 10.06
C GLN A 159 -12.24 -3.78 9.32
N GLY A 160 -11.76 -2.73 10.01
CA GLY A 160 -11.00 -1.64 9.38
C GLY A 160 -9.63 -2.05 8.82
N PHE A 161 -9.06 -3.19 9.25
CA PHE A 161 -7.86 -3.75 8.62
C PHE A 161 -8.14 -4.27 7.20
N ALA A 162 -9.41 -4.51 6.85
CA ALA A 162 -9.78 -4.87 5.49
C ALA A 162 -9.46 -3.73 4.50
N THR A 163 -9.51 -2.46 4.93
CA THR A 163 -9.27 -1.30 4.04
C THR A 163 -7.84 -1.23 3.50
N PHE A 164 -6.87 -1.79 4.22
CA PHE A 164 -5.48 -1.92 3.78
C PHE A 164 -5.07 -3.36 3.50
N PHE A 165 -6.05 -4.27 3.43
CA PHE A 165 -5.77 -5.64 3.04
C PHE A 165 -5.05 -5.64 1.68
N PRO A 166 -3.94 -6.36 1.52
CA PRO A 166 -3.01 -6.17 0.41
C PRO A 166 -3.53 -6.81 -0.90
N LEU A 167 -4.71 -6.40 -1.37
CA LEU A 167 -5.32 -6.85 -2.63
C LEU A 167 -4.40 -6.56 -3.82
N VAL A 168 -3.99 -5.29 -3.94
CA VAL A 168 -3.00 -4.88 -4.94
C VAL A 168 -1.61 -5.38 -4.54
N GLY A 169 -1.31 -5.47 -3.25
CA GLY A 169 -0.02 -5.94 -2.75
C GLY A 169 0.32 -7.36 -3.24
N VAL A 170 -0.63 -8.30 -3.21
CA VAL A 170 -0.39 -9.70 -3.62
C VAL A 170 0.05 -9.79 -5.08
N ALA A 171 -0.75 -9.26 -6.02
CA ALA A 171 -0.40 -9.32 -7.43
C ALA A 171 0.68 -8.29 -7.81
N GLY A 172 0.64 -7.10 -7.23
CA GLY A 172 1.59 -6.02 -7.48
C GLY A 172 3.01 -6.33 -7.02
N LEU A 173 3.21 -7.01 -5.88
CA LEU A 173 4.53 -7.46 -5.44
C LEU A 173 5.09 -8.59 -6.31
N TYR A 174 4.24 -9.46 -6.85
CA TYR A 174 4.66 -10.43 -7.85
C TYR A 174 5.20 -9.73 -9.11
N GLU A 175 4.51 -8.67 -9.57
CA GLU A 175 4.94 -7.84 -10.69
C GLU A 175 6.17 -6.97 -10.39
N ALA A 176 6.32 -6.55 -9.14
CA ALA A 176 7.44 -5.75 -8.65
C ALA A 176 8.54 -6.59 -7.99
N ARG A 177 8.58 -7.92 -8.19
CA ARG A 177 9.53 -8.84 -7.53
C ARG A 177 11.01 -8.50 -7.76
N LYS A 178 11.32 -7.83 -8.87
CA LYS A 178 12.68 -7.35 -9.20
C LYS A 178 12.97 -5.93 -8.67
N ALA A 179 11.98 -5.30 -8.06
CA ALA A 179 11.94 -3.90 -7.63
C ALA A 179 11.44 -3.75 -6.18
N LEU A 180 11.61 -4.79 -5.35
CA LEU A 180 11.04 -4.83 -3.99
C LEU A 180 11.67 -3.80 -3.06
N TRP A 181 12.92 -3.38 -3.31
CA TRP A 181 13.53 -2.32 -2.52
C TRP A 181 12.83 -0.98 -2.77
N GLY A 182 12.58 -0.62 -4.02
CA GLY A 182 11.84 0.58 -4.41
C GLY A 182 10.43 0.60 -3.83
N VAL A 183 9.73 -0.53 -3.86
CA VAL A 183 8.40 -0.66 -3.21
C VAL A 183 8.51 -0.42 -1.70
N CYS A 184 9.45 -1.07 -1.02
CA CYS A 184 9.67 -0.90 0.42
C CYS A 184 10.11 0.52 0.82
N ARG A 185 10.80 1.24 -0.08
CA ARG A 185 11.24 2.62 0.11
C ARG A 185 10.11 3.63 -0.09
N GLN A 186 9.17 3.32 -0.98
CA GLN A 186 7.95 4.11 -1.15
C GLN A 186 6.91 3.84 -0.05
N ALA A 187 6.93 2.66 0.57
CA ALA A 187 5.94 2.29 1.60
C ALA A 187 5.88 3.26 2.80
N PRO A 188 7.00 3.78 3.36
CA PRO A 188 6.94 4.83 4.37
C PRO A 188 6.33 6.14 3.88
N VAL A 189 6.54 6.52 2.61
CA VAL A 189 5.90 7.69 2.00
C VAL A 189 4.39 7.49 1.92
N PHE A 190 3.97 6.30 1.48
CA PHE A 190 2.57 5.90 1.47
C PHE A 190 1.96 6.00 2.88
N VAL A 191 2.60 5.39 3.90
CA VAL A 191 2.11 5.41 5.27
C VAL A 191 2.03 6.83 5.82
N GLY A 192 3.05 7.66 5.62
CA GLY A 192 3.02 9.06 6.06
C GLY A 192 1.89 9.85 5.41
N GLY A 193 1.68 9.69 4.11
CA GLY A 193 0.55 10.28 3.40
C GLY A 193 -0.80 9.77 3.92
N MET A 194 -0.92 8.45 4.16
CA MET A 194 -2.15 7.86 4.70
C MET A 194 -2.43 8.33 6.14
N CYS A 195 -1.42 8.55 6.98
CA CYS A 195 -1.62 9.16 8.30
C CYS A 195 -2.27 10.55 8.15
N ALA A 196 -1.76 11.40 7.26
CA ALA A 196 -2.33 12.73 7.01
C ALA A 196 -3.77 12.64 6.46
N MET A 197 -4.01 11.73 5.51
CA MET A 197 -5.34 11.45 4.98
C MET A 197 -6.31 11.01 6.07
N LEU A 198 -5.96 9.99 6.85
CA LEU A 198 -6.84 9.42 7.88
C LEU A 198 -7.10 10.41 9.01
N ALA A 199 -6.11 11.20 9.44
CA ALA A 199 -6.31 12.27 10.41
C ALA A 199 -7.31 13.32 9.88
N THR A 200 -7.18 13.71 8.62
CA THR A 200 -8.11 14.65 7.98
C THR A 200 -9.52 14.08 7.93
N VAL A 201 -9.68 12.84 7.46
CA VAL A 201 -10.98 12.16 7.38
C VAL A 201 -11.60 12.03 8.77
N PHE A 202 -10.82 11.63 9.77
CA PHE A 202 -11.29 11.48 11.14
C PHE A 202 -11.87 12.78 11.71
N LEU A 203 -11.27 13.92 11.39
CA LEU A 203 -11.72 15.23 11.86
C LEU A 203 -12.99 15.73 11.18
N VAL A 204 -13.19 15.42 9.89
CA VAL A 204 -14.28 16.04 9.10
C VAL A 204 -15.43 15.09 8.75
N GLN A 205 -15.27 13.77 8.97
CA GLN A 205 -16.27 12.76 8.60
C GLN A 205 -17.61 12.93 9.33
N GLU A 206 -17.61 13.41 10.59
CA GLU A 206 -18.85 13.63 11.34
C GLU A 206 -19.65 14.81 10.78
N LEU A 207 -18.98 15.79 10.18
CA LEU A 207 -19.60 17.02 9.65
C LEU A 207 -20.06 16.87 8.19
N LEU A 208 -19.25 16.21 7.36
CA LEU A 208 -19.44 16.20 5.90
C LEU A 208 -19.81 14.82 5.33
N GLY A 209 -19.86 13.80 6.19
CA GLY A 209 -20.00 12.40 5.80
C GLY A 209 -18.69 11.81 5.25
N LEU A 210 -18.63 10.48 5.22
CA LEU A 210 -17.41 9.73 4.87
C LEU A 210 -16.92 10.03 3.44
N ALA A 211 -17.82 10.13 2.46
CA ALA A 211 -17.44 10.34 1.06
C ALA A 211 -16.74 11.70 0.84
N SER A 212 -17.33 12.78 1.35
CA SER A 212 -16.76 14.13 1.29
C SER A 212 -15.45 14.21 2.08
N ALA A 213 -15.40 13.57 3.25
CA ALA A 213 -14.20 13.48 4.06
C ALA A 213 -13.06 12.76 3.34
N LEU A 214 -13.34 11.65 2.65
CA LEU A 214 -12.37 10.92 1.82
C LEU A 214 -11.88 11.77 0.65
N PHE A 215 -12.75 12.56 0.01
CA PHE A 215 -12.34 13.46 -1.06
C PHE A 215 -11.34 14.52 -0.56
N ILE A 216 -11.63 15.17 0.57
CA ILE A 216 -10.70 16.14 1.19
C ILE A 216 -9.40 15.42 1.62
N GLY A 217 -9.53 14.24 2.22
CA GLY A 217 -8.39 13.39 2.59
C GLY A 217 -7.48 13.05 1.41
N TRP A 218 -8.05 12.78 0.22
CA TRP A 218 -7.28 12.56 -1.00
C TRP A 218 -6.48 13.80 -1.42
N MET A 219 -7.05 15.00 -1.29
CA MET A 219 -6.33 16.24 -1.59
C MET A 219 -5.11 16.40 -0.66
N VAL A 220 -5.30 16.15 0.64
CA VAL A 220 -4.20 16.16 1.63
C VAL A 220 -3.18 15.07 1.33
N TYR A 221 -3.63 13.86 1.02
CA TYR A 221 -2.77 12.74 0.65
C TYR A 221 -1.87 13.09 -0.54
N LEU A 222 -2.44 13.64 -1.62
CA LEU A 222 -1.70 14.03 -2.81
C LEU A 222 -0.73 15.19 -2.54
N ALA A 223 -1.14 16.16 -1.72
CA ALA A 223 -0.29 17.27 -1.29
C ALA A 223 0.96 16.79 -0.51
N VAL A 224 0.85 15.68 0.23
CA VAL A 224 1.99 15.03 0.90
C VAL A 224 2.78 14.14 -0.06
N LEU A 225 2.09 13.28 -0.83
CA LEU A 225 2.71 12.29 -1.71
C LEU A 225 3.59 12.95 -2.78
N TRP A 226 3.10 14.03 -3.40
CA TRP A 226 3.75 14.70 -4.52
C TRP A 226 5.17 15.20 -4.20
N PRO A 227 5.37 16.10 -3.21
CA PRO A 227 6.70 16.64 -2.92
C PRO A 227 7.65 15.56 -2.37
N VAL A 228 7.15 14.64 -1.55
CA VAL A 228 7.99 13.60 -0.94
C VAL A 228 8.47 12.60 -1.99
N THR A 229 7.58 12.17 -2.89
CA THR A 229 7.96 11.27 -4.01
C THR A 229 8.89 11.98 -4.99
N SER A 230 8.64 13.25 -5.30
CA SER A 230 9.51 14.04 -6.17
C SER A 230 10.93 14.12 -5.60
N ARG A 231 11.07 14.39 -4.30
CA ARG A 231 12.37 14.38 -3.60
C ARG A 231 13.02 13.00 -3.63
N LEU A 232 12.24 11.93 -3.45
CA LEU A 232 12.75 10.56 -3.49
C LEU A 232 13.37 10.24 -4.87
N TRP A 233 12.75 10.73 -5.94
CA TRP A 233 13.22 10.54 -7.31
C TRP A 233 14.43 11.40 -7.65
N THR A 234 14.50 12.66 -7.21
CA THR A 234 15.69 13.51 -7.47
C THR A 234 16.95 12.96 -6.79
N VAL A 235 16.81 12.38 -5.60
CA VAL A 235 17.90 11.68 -4.90
C VAL A 235 18.33 10.43 -5.67
N GLU A 236 17.37 9.68 -6.22
CA GLU A 236 17.64 8.48 -7.01
C GLU A 236 18.33 8.81 -8.34
N ASP A 237 17.89 9.87 -9.03
CA ASP A 237 18.50 10.33 -10.29
C ASP A 237 19.94 10.81 -10.06
N SER A 238 20.19 11.55 -8.97
CA SER A 238 21.54 11.97 -8.56
C SER A 238 22.46 10.77 -8.27
N PHE A 239 21.96 9.79 -7.51
CA PHE A 239 22.68 8.54 -7.23
C PHE A 239 23.00 7.76 -8.51
N ASN A 240 22.06 7.72 -9.45
CA ASN A 240 22.24 7.08 -10.74
C ASN A 240 23.24 7.84 -11.63
N ALA A 241 23.30 9.17 -11.59
CA ALA A 241 24.29 9.92 -12.37
C ALA A 241 25.73 9.63 -11.89
N GLN A 242 25.96 9.65 -10.58
CA GLN A 242 27.28 9.41 -9.98
C GLN A 242 27.85 8.03 -10.33
N ALA A 243 27.01 6.99 -10.26
CA ALA A 243 27.46 5.63 -10.54
C ALA A 243 27.61 5.31 -12.05
N VAL A 244 27.25 6.22 -12.96
CA VAL A 244 27.66 6.15 -14.37
C VAL A 244 29.02 6.83 -14.58
N ALA A 245 29.26 7.96 -13.91
CA ALA A 245 30.53 8.70 -14.01
C ALA A 245 31.74 7.86 -13.57
N VAL A 246 31.59 7.01 -12.55
CA VAL A 246 32.66 6.10 -12.07
C VAL A 246 33.00 4.98 -13.07
N ARG A 247 32.13 4.69 -14.06
CA ARG A 247 32.35 3.62 -15.05
C ARG A 247 32.94 4.11 -16.38
N ARG A 248 33.14 5.41 -16.53
CA ARG A 248 33.80 6.02 -17.70
C ARG A 248 35.23 6.37 -17.34
#